data_AF-A0A1A8PNW2-F1
#
_entry.id   AF-A0A1A8PNW2-F1
#
_cell.length_a   1.000
_cell.length_b   1.000
_cell.length_c   1.000
_cell.angle_alpha   90.00
_cell.angle_beta   90.00
_cell.angle_gamma   90.00
#
_symmetry.space_group_name_H-M   'P 1'
#
loop_
_entity.id
_entity.type
_entity.pdbx_description
1 polymer ?
#
loop_
_entity_poly.entity_id
_entity_poly.type
_entity_poly.pdbx_seq_one_letter_code
_entity_poly.pdbx_strand_id
1 'polypeptide(L)'
;LTFNQSELSVEIRPRLCSSLSSNKLESLKLSVTWDHVNQFRLQVDEGTAGLVEGCLSGRWAEFTTTLLEVIQCYIGQAELLSEVQDLRSSFAIDWRPSQRLLVYLKTSSLVCHLKVEEGYPHSGRAQLLSVRQDGQPVDTSELKPRKADLSLTEWLVFLCSSPLI
;
A
#
# COMPACT_ATOMS: atom_id res chain seq x y z
N LEU A 1 -11.70 30.62 -20.36
CA LEU A 1 -11.63 29.44 -19.45
C LEU A 1 -11.82 29.96 -18.04
N THR A 2 -13.05 29.91 -17.51
CA THR A 2 -13.31 30.25 -16.09
C THR A 2 -12.83 29.10 -15.23
N PHE A 3 -11.68 29.28 -14.56
CA PHE A 3 -11.21 28.39 -13.50
C PHE A 3 -12.14 28.54 -12.32
N ASN A 4 -13.09 27.62 -12.21
CA ASN A 4 -14.17 27.65 -11.22
C ASN A 4 -14.05 26.48 -10.24
N GLN A 5 -12.82 25.97 -10.04
CA GLN A 5 -12.52 24.85 -9.17
C GLN A 5 -11.58 25.34 -8.09
N SER A 6 -11.99 25.19 -6.84
CA SER A 6 -11.13 25.43 -5.70
C SER A 6 -10.37 24.15 -5.37
N GLU A 7 -9.12 24.29 -4.93
CA GLU A 7 -8.24 23.19 -4.58
C GLU A 7 -7.65 23.41 -3.18
N LEU A 8 -7.55 22.33 -2.41
CA LEU A 8 -6.90 22.29 -1.11
C LEU A 8 -6.02 21.05 -1.03
N SER A 9 -4.72 21.26 -0.77
CA SER A 9 -3.80 20.18 -0.41
C SER A 9 -3.72 20.05 1.11
N VAL A 10 -3.84 18.83 1.63
CA VAL A 10 -3.81 18.53 3.06
C VAL A 10 -2.76 17.46 3.32
N GLU A 11 -1.90 17.71 4.31
CA GLU A 11 -0.96 16.73 4.83
C GLU A 11 -1.35 16.37 6.27
N ILE A 12 -1.64 15.10 6.52
CA ILE A 12 -2.09 14.59 7.81
C ILE A 12 -1.02 13.64 8.37
N ARG A 13 -0.62 13.86 9.61
CA ARG A 13 0.27 12.96 10.37
C ARG A 13 -0.49 12.42 11.58
N PRO A 14 -1.20 11.29 11.44
CA PRO A 14 -1.90 10.71 12.56
C PRO A 14 -0.91 10.29 13.63
N ARG A 15 -1.18 10.67 14.88
CA ARG A 15 -0.39 10.18 16.01
C ARG A 15 -0.89 8.78 16.35
N LEU A 16 -0.09 7.77 16.04
CA LEU A 16 -0.39 6.41 16.47
C LEU A 16 -0.07 6.31 17.97
N CYS A 17 -1.03 5.82 18.77
CA CYS A 17 -0.87 5.65 20.22
C CYS A 17 0.17 4.58 20.60
N SER A 18 0.62 3.76 19.64
CA SER A 18 1.63 2.71 19.84
C SER A 18 3.04 3.21 19.50
N SER A 19 3.99 2.94 20.40
CA SER A 19 5.35 3.49 20.44
C SER A 19 6.31 2.97 19.36
N LEU A 20 5.91 2.02 18.52
CA LEU A 20 6.84 1.32 17.61
C LEU A 20 6.78 1.78 16.15
N SER A 21 5.67 2.38 15.69
CA SER A 21 5.45 2.74 14.27
C SER A 21 5.14 4.22 14.01
N SER A 22 4.80 4.99 15.06
CA SER A 22 4.30 6.38 14.97
C SER A 22 5.25 7.38 14.29
N ASN A 23 6.56 7.11 14.27
CA ASN A 23 7.57 8.03 13.71
C ASN A 23 8.10 7.62 12.33
N LYS A 24 7.73 6.45 11.81
CA LYS A 24 8.21 5.95 10.52
C LYS A 24 7.21 6.14 9.39
N LEU A 25 5.93 6.05 9.70
CA LEU A 25 4.88 6.14 8.71
C LEU A 25 4.89 7.54 8.07
N GLU A 26 4.99 7.59 6.74
CA GLU A 26 4.93 8.87 6.00
C GLU A 26 3.61 9.60 6.29
N SER A 27 3.56 10.89 5.94
CA SER A 27 2.34 11.67 6.10
C SER A 27 1.30 11.35 5.03
N LEU A 28 0.04 11.23 5.42
CA LEU A 28 -1.08 11.10 4.51
C LEU A 28 -1.28 12.40 3.73
N LYS A 29 -0.97 12.41 2.43
CA LYS A 29 -1.11 13.57 1.54
C LYS A 29 -2.35 13.42 0.68
N LEU A 30 -3.19 14.44 0.69
CA LEU A 30 -4.48 14.46 0.04
C LEU A 30 -4.62 15.74 -0.79
N SER A 31 -5.22 15.64 -1.98
CA SER A 31 -5.75 16.79 -2.70
C SER A 31 -7.27 16.73 -2.71
N VAL A 32 -7.89 17.86 -2.42
CA VAL A 32 -9.34 18.04 -2.44
C VAL A 32 -9.64 19.11 -3.48
N THR A 33 -10.51 18.79 -4.41
CA THR A 33 -11.07 19.80 -5.32
C THR A 33 -12.58 19.81 -5.21
N TRP A 34 -13.20 20.99 -5.37
CA TRP A 34 -14.65 21.12 -5.34
C TRP A 34 -15.16 22.17 -6.33
N ASP A 35 -16.42 22.01 -6.72
CA ASP A 35 -17.10 22.86 -7.68
C ASP A 35 -18.29 23.62 -7.08
N HIS A 36 -18.89 24.50 -7.90
CA HIS A 36 -20.08 25.30 -7.54
C HIS A 36 -21.36 24.46 -7.41
N VAL A 37 -21.32 23.18 -7.81
CA VAL A 37 -22.42 22.22 -7.71
C VAL A 37 -22.32 21.44 -6.39
N ASN A 38 -21.44 21.86 -5.48
CA ASN A 38 -21.16 21.20 -4.20
C ASN A 38 -20.73 19.74 -4.38
N GLN A 39 -20.00 19.42 -5.44
CA GLN A 39 -19.32 18.13 -5.58
C GLN A 39 -17.86 18.27 -5.16
N PHE A 40 -17.36 17.29 -4.41
CA PHE A 40 -15.94 17.20 -4.08
C PHE A 40 -15.30 16.00 -4.77
N ARG A 41 -14.00 16.11 -4.95
CA ARG A 41 -13.10 15.04 -5.36
C ARG A 41 -11.93 15.02 -4.40
N LEU A 42 -11.69 13.87 -3.77
CA LEU A 42 -10.60 13.61 -2.84
C LEU A 42 -9.65 12.60 -3.48
N GLN A 43 -8.38 12.96 -3.63
CA GLN A 43 -7.34 12.09 -4.16
C GLN A 43 -6.24 11.91 -3.13
N VAL A 44 -5.77 10.67 -2.97
CA VAL A 44 -4.59 10.35 -2.18
C VAL A 44 -3.37 10.46 -3.09
N ASP A 45 -2.32 11.15 -2.65
CA ASP A 45 -1.08 11.26 -3.40
C ASP A 45 -0.42 9.87 -3.56
N GLU A 46 0.10 9.57 -4.75
CA GLU A 46 0.68 8.27 -5.11
C GLU A 46 1.89 7.90 -4.26
N GLY A 47 2.57 8.90 -3.68
CA GLY A 47 3.68 8.70 -2.74
C GLY A 47 3.27 8.04 -1.42
N THR A 48 1.99 8.11 -1.04
CA THR A 48 1.50 7.66 0.27
C THR A 48 1.20 6.18 0.31
N ALA A 49 2.26 5.36 0.27
CA ALA A 49 2.27 3.91 0.49
C ALA A 49 1.08 3.12 -0.08
N GLY A 50 0.45 3.59 -1.16
CA GLY A 50 -0.79 3.05 -1.69
C GLY A 50 -1.82 2.76 -0.59
N LEU A 51 -2.40 3.77 0.06
CA LEU A 51 -3.53 3.47 0.94
C LEU A 51 -4.81 3.19 0.15
N VAL A 52 -5.02 3.99 -0.89
CA VAL A 52 -6.22 3.96 -1.73
C VAL A 52 -5.77 4.35 -3.13
N GLU A 53 -5.59 3.37 -4.01
CA GLU A 53 -5.67 3.65 -5.45
C GLU A 53 -7.11 4.05 -5.73
N GLY A 54 -7.40 5.34 -5.65
CA GLY A 54 -8.78 5.77 -5.76
C GLY A 54 -8.97 7.25 -5.57
N CYS A 55 -9.57 7.84 -6.59
CA CYS A 55 -10.21 9.12 -6.50
C CYS A 55 -11.60 8.91 -5.88
N LEU A 56 -11.83 9.42 -4.66
CA LEU A 56 -13.14 9.43 -4.03
C LEU A 56 -13.89 10.70 -4.45
N SER A 57 -15.20 10.60 -4.67
CA SER A 57 -16.03 11.75 -5.02
C SER A 57 -17.39 11.63 -4.38
N GLY A 58 -17.95 12.78 -3.99
CA GLY A 58 -19.25 12.82 -3.33
C GLY A 58 -19.78 14.25 -3.22
N ARG A 59 -20.84 14.42 -2.43
CA ARG A 59 -21.38 15.76 -2.13
C ARG A 59 -20.52 16.43 -1.06
N TRP A 60 -20.35 17.75 -1.13
CA TRP A 60 -19.57 18.50 -0.14
C TRP A 60 -20.03 18.25 1.31
N ALA A 61 -21.33 18.00 1.52
CA ALA A 61 -21.88 17.64 2.83
C ALA A 61 -21.34 16.31 3.40
N GLU A 62 -20.86 15.40 2.55
CA GLU A 62 -20.30 14.09 2.91
C GLU A 62 -18.78 14.14 3.10
N PHE A 63 -18.13 15.25 2.72
CA PHE A 63 -16.68 15.40 2.68
C PHE A 63 -16.00 15.00 4.01
N THR A 64 -16.50 15.51 5.14
CA THR A 64 -15.93 15.20 6.46
C THR A 64 -15.98 13.71 6.77
N THR A 65 -17.08 13.03 6.42
CA THR A 65 -17.23 11.59 6.64
C THR A 65 -16.24 10.81 5.79
N THR A 66 -16.16 11.12 4.48
CA THR A 66 -15.20 10.48 3.57
C THR A 66 -13.75 10.73 4.00
N LEU A 67 -13.42 11.94 4.45
CA LEU A 67 -12.09 12.26 4.96
C LEU A 67 -11.75 11.43 6.22
N LEU A 68 -12.70 11.29 7.15
CA LEU A 68 -12.51 10.48 8.35
C LEU A 68 -12.33 9.00 8.02
N GLU A 69 -13.08 8.46 7.06
CA GLU A 69 -12.92 7.09 6.57
C GLU A 69 -11.52 6.86 6.02
N VAL A 70 -11.02 7.77 5.17
CA VAL A 70 -9.65 7.68 4.63
C VAL A 70 -8.61 7.72 5.75
N ILE A 71 -8.75 8.62 6.73
CA ILE A 71 -7.82 8.69 7.87
C ILE A 71 -7.87 7.43 8.71
N GLN A 72 -9.06 6.88 8.98
CA GLN A 72 -9.22 5.65 9.75
C GLN A 72 -8.63 4.44 9.02
N CYS A 73 -8.87 4.32 7.72
CA CYS A 73 -8.23 3.31 6.88
C CYS A 73 -6.69 3.46 6.89
N TYR A 74 -6.18 4.69 6.93
CA TYR A 74 -4.73 4.97 6.98
C TYR A 74 -4.11 4.45 8.26
N ILE A 75 -4.72 4.82 9.38
CA ILE A 75 -4.29 4.42 10.71
C ILE A 75 -4.41 2.90 10.88
N GLY A 76 -5.50 2.29 10.42
CA GLY A 76 -5.75 0.86 10.55
C GLY A 76 -4.76 -0.02 9.78
N GLN A 77 -4.10 0.53 8.76
CA GLN A 77 -3.08 -0.17 7.97
C GLN A 77 -1.64 0.25 8.32
N ALA A 78 -1.44 1.05 9.37
CA ALA A 78 -0.16 1.68 9.68
C ALA A 78 1.02 0.70 9.73
N GLU A 79 0.85 -0.50 10.30
CA GLU A 79 1.93 -1.48 10.41
C GLU A 79 2.32 -2.07 9.04
N LEU A 80 1.33 -2.44 8.22
CA LEU A 80 1.56 -2.92 6.86
C LEU A 80 2.28 -1.85 6.03
N LEU A 81 1.76 -0.62 6.05
CA LEU A 81 2.32 0.48 5.26
C LEU A 81 3.73 0.84 5.72
N SER A 82 3.99 0.84 7.03
CA SER A 82 5.33 1.07 7.57
C SER A 82 6.29 -0.02 7.13
N GLU A 83 5.86 -1.28 7.09
CA GLU A 83 6.69 -2.38 6.57
C GLU A 83 6.97 -2.20 5.07
N VAL A 84 5.95 -1.88 4.27
CA VAL A 84 6.10 -1.61 2.83
C VAL A 84 7.04 -0.43 2.57
N GLN A 85 6.94 0.65 3.35
CA GLN A 85 7.84 1.81 3.26
C GLN A 85 9.29 1.43 3.56
N ASP A 86 9.51 0.68 4.65
CA ASP A 86 10.85 0.20 5.00
C ASP A 86 11.42 -0.68 3.87
N LEU A 87 10.62 -1.55 3.27
CA LEU A 87 11.06 -2.45 2.19
C LEU A 87 11.40 -1.73 0.88
N ARG A 88 10.71 -0.63 0.55
CA ARG A 88 10.99 0.17 -0.66
C ARG A 88 12.41 0.73 -0.70
N SER A 89 13.04 0.90 0.47
CA SER A 89 14.44 1.35 0.56
C SER A 89 15.46 0.30 0.08
N SER A 90 15.08 -0.98 0.13
CA SER A 90 16.00 -2.11 -0.05
C SER A 90 15.62 -3.03 -1.22
N PHE A 91 14.36 -2.99 -1.65
CA PHE A 91 13.84 -3.85 -2.70
C PHE A 91 13.08 -3.05 -3.75
N ALA A 92 13.22 -3.45 -5.02
CA ALA A 92 12.41 -2.91 -6.11
C ALA A 92 10.98 -3.48 -6.03
N ILE A 93 10.13 -2.80 -5.25
CA ILE A 93 8.76 -3.26 -4.97
C ILE A 93 7.71 -2.22 -5.37
N ASP A 94 6.56 -2.73 -5.79
CA ASP A 94 5.35 -1.97 -6.04
C ASP A 94 4.23 -2.55 -5.15
N TRP A 95 3.45 -1.68 -4.51
CA TRP A 95 2.35 -2.09 -3.63
C TRP A 95 1.03 -1.64 -4.22
N ARG A 96 0.17 -2.61 -4.51
CA ARG A 96 -1.13 -2.43 -5.16
C ARG A 96 -2.25 -2.63 -4.14
N PRO A 97 -2.82 -1.54 -3.60
CA PRO A 97 -3.68 -1.61 -2.42
C PRO A 97 -5.04 -2.22 -2.76
N SER A 98 -5.57 -1.85 -3.93
CA SER A 98 -6.83 -2.35 -4.47
C SER A 98 -6.83 -3.87 -4.64
N GLN A 99 -5.65 -4.45 -4.88
CA GLN A 99 -5.44 -5.90 -5.05
C GLN A 99 -4.86 -6.58 -3.81
N ARG A 100 -4.49 -5.80 -2.79
CA ARG A 100 -3.66 -6.23 -1.65
C ARG A 100 -2.46 -7.08 -2.09
N LEU A 101 -1.73 -6.57 -3.08
CA LEU A 101 -0.67 -7.29 -3.77
C LEU A 101 0.63 -6.50 -3.72
N LEU A 102 1.69 -7.12 -3.21
CA LEU A 102 3.05 -6.61 -3.31
C LEU A 102 3.75 -7.29 -4.49
N VAL A 103 4.20 -6.50 -5.44
CA VAL A 103 4.97 -6.94 -6.60
C VAL A 103 6.44 -6.66 -6.32
N TYR A 104 7.28 -7.69 -6.38
CA TYR A 104 8.71 -7.58 -6.18
C TYR A 104 9.44 -7.94 -7.47
N LEU A 105 10.21 -6.98 -8.01
CA LEU A 105 11.10 -7.18 -9.13
C LEU A 105 12.47 -7.63 -8.61
N LYS A 106 12.75 -8.93 -8.67
CA LYS A 106 14.05 -9.47 -8.23
C LYS A 106 15.15 -9.20 -9.26
N THR A 107 14.83 -9.43 -10.53
CA THR A 107 15.70 -9.14 -11.68
C THR A 107 14.86 -8.54 -12.80
N SER A 108 15.48 -8.09 -13.89
CA SER A 108 14.74 -7.53 -15.04
C SER A 108 13.75 -8.50 -15.70
N SER A 109 13.92 -9.81 -15.50
CA SER A 109 13.04 -10.84 -16.04
C SER A 109 12.23 -11.57 -14.97
N LEU A 110 12.56 -11.43 -13.68
CA LEU A 110 11.93 -12.20 -12.61
C LEU A 110 11.13 -11.33 -11.64
N VAL A 111 9.84 -11.64 -11.54
CA VAL A 111 8.85 -10.92 -10.74
C VAL A 111 8.13 -11.87 -9.79
N CYS A 112 8.13 -11.53 -8.50
CA CYS A 112 7.40 -12.23 -7.46
C CYS A 112 6.14 -11.43 -7.09
N HIS A 113 5.03 -12.15 -6.89
CA HIS A 113 3.77 -11.55 -6.45
C HIS A 113 3.41 -12.10 -5.08
N LEU A 114 3.34 -11.23 -4.08
CA LEU A 114 2.99 -11.56 -2.70
C LEU A 114 1.59 -11.01 -2.40
N LYS A 115 0.63 -11.90 -2.11
CA LYS A 115 -0.70 -11.52 -1.66
C LYS A 115 -0.68 -11.27 -0.17
N VAL A 116 -1.33 -10.20 0.28
CA VAL A 116 -1.48 -9.84 1.68
C VAL A 116 -2.94 -10.00 2.08
N GLU A 117 -3.22 -10.96 2.98
CA GLU A 117 -4.57 -11.19 3.47
C GLU A 117 -5.08 -10.01 4.32
N GLU A 118 -6.39 -9.89 4.46
CA GLU A 118 -7.02 -8.91 5.34
C GLU A 118 -6.63 -9.17 6.80
N GLY A 119 -6.41 -8.09 7.58
CA GLY A 119 -5.99 -8.20 8.97
C GLY A 119 -4.50 -8.48 9.19
N TYR A 120 -3.68 -8.60 8.14
CA TYR A 120 -2.22 -8.60 8.26
C TYR A 120 -1.72 -7.32 8.96
N PRO A 121 -0.75 -7.40 9.89
CA PRO A 121 0.05 -8.57 10.27
C PRO A 121 -0.53 -9.46 11.40
N HIS A 122 -1.66 -9.08 11.99
CA HIS A 122 -2.15 -9.71 13.23
C HIS A 122 -2.98 -10.98 13.03
N SER A 123 -3.91 -10.95 12.08
CA SER A 123 -4.82 -12.07 11.79
C SER A 123 -4.72 -12.55 10.34
N GLY A 124 -4.19 -11.70 9.45
CA GLY A 124 -3.86 -12.05 8.07
C GLY A 124 -2.38 -12.38 7.93
N ARG A 125 -2.03 -12.97 6.78
CA ARG A 125 -0.67 -13.40 6.41
C ARG A 125 -0.29 -12.90 5.02
N ALA A 126 1.01 -12.83 4.78
CA ALA A 126 1.56 -12.65 3.45
C ALA A 126 1.87 -14.03 2.82
N GLN A 127 1.57 -14.19 1.54
CA GLN A 127 1.76 -15.45 0.81
C GLN A 127 2.30 -15.20 -0.58
N LEU A 128 3.21 -16.06 -1.03
CA LEU A 128 3.63 -16.09 -2.43
C LEU A 128 2.50 -16.60 -3.32
N LEU A 129 1.99 -15.71 -4.17
CA LEU A 129 0.91 -16.01 -5.10
C LEU A 129 1.44 -16.59 -6.42
N SER A 130 2.49 -15.98 -6.96
CA SER A 130 3.14 -16.48 -8.18
C SER A 130 4.54 -15.90 -8.35
N VAL A 131 5.40 -16.65 -9.01
CA VAL A 131 6.68 -16.16 -9.56
C VAL A 131 6.59 -16.25 -11.07
N ARG A 132 7.06 -15.20 -11.75
CA ARG A 132 7.09 -15.15 -13.21
C ARG A 132 8.50 -14.83 -13.69
N GLN A 133 8.98 -15.58 -14.67
CA GLN A 133 10.22 -15.33 -15.38
C GLN A 133 9.91 -15.07 -16.85
N ASP A 134 10.34 -13.93 -17.38
CA ASP A 134 10.02 -13.48 -18.74
C ASP A 134 8.51 -13.52 -19.05
N GLY A 135 7.71 -13.21 -18.03
CA GLY A 135 6.24 -13.23 -18.06
C GLY A 135 5.60 -14.62 -17.90
N GLN A 136 6.38 -15.69 -17.98
CA GLN A 136 5.92 -17.07 -17.82
C GLN A 136 5.91 -17.52 -16.36
N PRO A 137 4.94 -18.33 -15.92
CA PRO A 137 4.92 -18.85 -14.55
C PRO A 137 6.11 -19.78 -14.30
N VAL A 138 6.75 -19.62 -13.14
CA VAL A 138 7.82 -20.50 -12.65
C VAL A 138 7.21 -21.47 -11.64
N ASP A 139 7.66 -22.72 -11.64
CA ASP A 139 7.26 -23.69 -10.62
C ASP A 139 7.85 -23.28 -9.26
N THR A 140 6.97 -23.01 -8.30
CA THR A 140 7.35 -22.60 -6.94
C THR A 140 7.26 -23.73 -5.92
N SER A 141 7.03 -24.98 -6.36
CA SER A 141 6.83 -26.14 -5.47
C SER A 141 8.01 -26.39 -4.51
N GLU A 142 9.21 -26.03 -4.95
CA GLU A 142 10.46 -26.16 -4.17
C GLU A 142 10.74 -24.95 -3.26
N LEU A 143 10.04 -23.82 -3.46
CA LEU A 143 10.15 -22.65 -2.60
C LEU A 143 9.37 -22.87 -1.31
N LYS A 144 9.99 -23.58 -0.37
CA LYS A 144 9.42 -23.82 0.96
C LYS A 144 10.12 -22.95 2.00
N PRO A 145 9.45 -21.89 2.49
CA PRO A 145 9.98 -21.15 3.62
C PRO A 145 10.00 -22.03 4.88
N ARG A 146 10.97 -21.77 5.76
CA ARG A 146 11.14 -22.53 7.02
C ARG A 146 10.00 -22.31 8.02
N LYS A 147 9.31 -21.19 7.90
CA LYS A 147 8.19 -20.75 8.73
C LYS A 147 6.98 -20.55 7.83
N ALA A 148 5.81 -20.98 8.28
CA ALA A 148 4.57 -20.86 7.49
C ALA A 148 4.05 -19.41 7.44
N ASP A 149 4.20 -18.67 8.53
CA ASP A 149 3.71 -17.29 8.67
C ASP A 149 4.87 -16.29 8.60
N LEU A 150 5.34 -16.07 7.38
CA LEU A 150 6.35 -15.05 7.09
C LEU A 150 5.72 -13.66 6.99
N SER A 151 6.39 -12.65 7.54
CA SER A 151 6.12 -11.25 7.23
C SER A 151 6.53 -10.92 5.78
N LEU A 152 6.10 -9.77 5.24
CA LEU A 152 6.56 -9.31 3.92
C LEU A 152 8.08 -9.16 3.86
N THR A 153 8.68 -8.64 4.94
CA THR A 153 10.13 -8.53 5.09
C THR A 153 10.79 -9.90 5.02
N GLU A 154 10.29 -10.86 5.80
CA GLU A 154 10.85 -12.22 5.82
C GLU A 154 10.71 -12.90 4.45
N TRP A 155 9.59 -12.68 3.75
CA TRP A 155 9.38 -13.14 2.38
C TRP A 155 10.40 -12.55 1.40
N LEU A 156 10.60 -11.23 1.38
CA LEU A 156 11.53 -10.61 0.43
C LEU A 156 12.97 -11.01 0.69
N VAL A 157 13.38 -11.16 1.96
CA VAL A 157 14.71 -11.69 2.31
C VAL A 157 14.87 -13.13 1.82
N PHE A 158 13.86 -13.98 2.01
CA PHE A 158 13.88 -15.36 1.51
C PHE A 158 13.96 -15.42 -0.02
N LEU A 159 13.11 -14.68 -0.72
CA LEU A 159 13.07 -14.68 -2.20
C LEU A 159 14.36 -14.11 -2.80
N CYS A 160 14.93 -13.07 -2.20
CA CYS A 160 16.19 -12.47 -2.62
C CYS A 160 17.36 -13.44 -2.47
N SER A 161 17.42 -14.17 -1.34
CA SER A 161 18.51 -15.13 -1.05
C SER A 161 18.33 -16.51 -1.70
N SER A 162 17.13 -16.83 -2.20
CA SER A 162 16.87 -18.12 -2.86
C SER A 162 17.58 -18.18 -4.22
N PRO A 163 18.38 -19.21 -4.50
CA PRO A 163 19.00 -19.42 -5.81
C PRO A 163 18.06 -20.10 -6.82
N LEU A 164 16.89 -20.56 -6.38
CA LEU A 164 15.93 -21.30 -7.21
C LEU A 164 15.15 -20.38 -8.17
N ILE A 165 15.20 -19.08 -7.91
CA ILE A 165 14.58 -17.98 -8.66
C ILE A 165 15.51 -16.78 -8.67
#